data_AF-A0A9D2UBJ4-F1
#
_entry.id   AF-A0A9D2UBJ4-F1
#
_cell.length_a   1.000
_cell.length_b   1.000
_cell.length_c   1.000
_cell.angle_alpha   90.00
_cell.angle_beta   90.00
_cell.angle_gamma   90.00
#
_symmetry.space_group_name_H-M   'P 1'
#
loop_
_entity.id
_entity.type
_entity.pdbx_description
1 polymer ?
#
loop_
_entity_poly.entity_id
_entity_poly.type
_entity_poly.pdbx_seq_one_letter_code
_entity_poly.pdbx_strand_id
1 'polypeptide(L)'
;MNSDIRWGVPSDGHTFPIYAGPADDMDRIAEFADERGVQHIRFGGDTWRLTADEGPEAQAETPTGTWTAKGNSDKFHTADRVTINADRHEIGIIAESRRNFVLDIDGEKAGQYSSDNRGLRNLHVEFEGPGEKLPLDVQVFVSWVARRTLETRVVRTTGMLTMALAICVVIAIVVWFTT
;
A
#
# COMPACT_ATOMS: atom_id res chain seq x y z
N MET A 1 4.98 -4.32 21.86
CA MET A 1 4.88 -4.93 20.52
C MET A 1 3.83 -4.14 19.77
N ASN A 2 4.14 -3.71 18.54
CA ASN A 2 3.21 -2.93 17.74
C ASN A 2 2.32 -3.90 16.96
N SER A 3 1.04 -3.88 17.29
CA SER A 3 0.00 -4.67 16.62
C SER A 3 -0.52 -3.98 15.37
N ASP A 4 -0.41 -2.66 15.27
CA ASP A 4 -1.09 -1.89 14.22
C ASP A 4 -0.18 -0.82 13.62
N ILE A 5 -0.24 -0.72 12.29
CA ILE A 5 0.27 0.43 11.53
C ILE A 5 -0.90 1.14 10.86
N ARG A 6 -1.05 2.44 11.12
CA ARG A 6 -2.09 3.27 10.50
C ARG A 6 -1.51 4.45 9.76
N TRP A 7 -2.10 4.74 8.61
CA TRP A 7 -1.78 5.91 7.79
C TRP A 7 -2.80 6.99 8.04
N GLY A 8 -2.35 8.16 8.47
CA GLY A 8 -3.20 9.32 8.67
C GLY A 8 -3.48 10.08 7.37
N VAL A 9 -4.47 10.96 7.45
CA VAL A 9 -4.79 11.89 6.36
C VAL A 9 -3.74 13.00 6.34
N PRO A 10 -3.23 13.39 5.15
CA PRO A 10 -2.24 14.43 5.04
C PRO A 10 -2.85 15.79 5.42
N SER A 11 -2.11 16.59 6.18
CA SER A 11 -2.54 17.96 6.56
C SER A 11 -2.26 18.98 5.45
N ASP A 12 -1.24 18.72 4.64
CA ASP A 12 -0.74 19.55 3.53
C ASP A 12 -1.09 18.99 2.15
N GLY A 13 -1.80 17.86 2.09
CA GLY A 13 -2.17 17.15 0.86
C GLY A 13 -1.10 16.24 0.27
N HIS A 14 0.13 16.25 0.79
CA HIS A 14 1.28 15.54 0.18
C HIS A 14 2.03 14.64 1.16
N THR A 15 1.95 14.92 2.46
CA THR A 15 2.68 14.21 3.52
C THR A 15 1.72 13.40 4.37
N PHE A 16 1.81 12.08 4.28
CA PHE A 16 0.99 11.13 5.02
C PHE A 16 1.71 10.67 6.29
N PRO A 17 1.25 11.05 7.49
CA PRO A 17 1.83 10.56 8.73
C PRO A 17 1.54 9.07 8.92
N ILE A 18 2.51 8.33 9.44
CA ILE A 18 2.41 6.90 9.75
C ILE A 18 2.51 6.74 11.26
N TYR A 19 1.54 6.02 11.82
CA TYR A 19 1.39 5.77 13.24
C TYR A 19 1.56 4.29 13.55
N ALA A 20 2.15 3.99 14.72
CA ALA A 20 2.27 2.64 15.24
C ALA A 20 1.90 2.59 16.71
N GLY A 21 1.38 1.44 17.14
CA GLY A 21 1.01 1.19 18.54
C GLY A 21 -0.42 0.69 18.67
N PRO A 22 -0.87 0.43 19.91
CA PRO A 22 -2.25 0.02 20.17
C PRO A 22 -3.26 1.04 19.68
N ALA A 23 -4.48 0.60 19.35
CA ALA A 23 -5.53 1.46 18.79
C ALA A 23 -5.85 2.72 19.61
N ASP A 24 -5.68 2.67 20.94
CA ASP A 24 -5.99 3.75 21.88
C ASP A 24 -4.77 4.63 22.21
N ASP A 25 -3.55 4.25 21.80
CA ASP A 25 -2.30 4.92 22.15
C ASP A 25 -1.28 4.79 21.02
N MET A 26 -1.52 5.53 19.94
CA MET A 26 -0.69 5.46 18.73
C MET A 26 0.32 6.59 18.67
N ASP A 27 1.58 6.23 18.46
CA ASP A 27 2.67 7.17 18.25
C ASP A 27 2.93 7.40 16.77
N ARG A 28 3.22 8.64 16.40
CA ARG A 28 3.70 8.96 15.06
C ARG A 28 5.16 8.51 14.93
N ILE A 29 5.42 7.59 14.03
CA ILE A 29 6.75 6.95 13.86
C ILE A 29 7.43 7.28 12.53
N ALA A 30 6.65 7.65 11.51
CA ALA A 30 7.16 7.96 10.19
C ALA A 30 6.26 8.95 9.45
N GLU A 31 6.76 9.40 8.30
CA GLU A 31 5.98 10.13 7.31
C GLU A 31 6.33 9.66 5.90
N PHE A 32 5.31 9.48 5.07
CA PHE A 32 5.45 9.25 3.64
C PHE A 32 5.17 10.55 2.90
N ALA A 33 5.96 10.88 1.89
CA ALA A 33 5.66 11.99 1.00
C ALA A 33 6.01 11.67 -0.46
N ASP A 34 5.24 12.28 -1.37
CA ASP A 34 5.47 12.23 -2.81
C ASP A 34 5.81 13.65 -3.29
N GLU A 35 7.10 13.88 -3.49
CA GLU A 35 7.63 15.16 -3.96
C GLU A 35 8.00 15.04 -5.44
N ARG A 36 7.12 15.54 -6.31
CA ARG A 36 7.34 15.60 -7.76
C ARG A 36 7.65 14.24 -8.39
N GLY A 37 6.98 13.18 -7.92
CA GLY A 37 7.15 11.81 -8.42
C GLY A 37 8.29 11.04 -7.74
N VAL A 38 8.97 11.65 -6.76
CA VAL A 38 9.93 10.97 -5.89
C VAL A 38 9.23 10.67 -4.57
N GLN A 39 8.97 9.40 -4.36
CA GLN A 39 8.37 8.90 -3.12
C GLN A 39 9.46 8.65 -2.08
N HIS A 40 9.21 9.04 -0.85
CA HIS A 40 10.11 8.79 0.26
C HIS A 40 9.36 8.53 1.56
N ILE A 41 10.00 7.77 2.45
CA ILE A 41 9.55 7.59 3.83
C ILE A 41 10.64 8.13 4.74
N ARG A 42 10.27 8.99 5.69
CA ARG A 42 11.15 9.39 6.79
C ARG A 42 10.78 8.57 8.01
N PHE A 43 11.71 7.73 8.49
CA PHE A 43 11.53 6.85 9.64
C PHE A 43 12.77 6.95 10.54
N GLY A 44 12.58 7.17 11.84
CA GLY A 44 13.69 7.19 12.80
C GLY A 44 14.76 8.27 12.56
N GLY A 45 14.46 9.30 11.76
CA GLY A 45 15.42 10.33 11.33
C GLY A 45 16.11 10.04 9.99
N ASP A 46 15.98 8.82 9.47
CA ASP A 46 16.48 8.44 8.15
C ASP A 46 15.43 8.69 7.07
N THR A 47 15.90 8.99 5.85
CA THR A 47 15.04 9.13 4.66
C THR A 47 15.27 7.97 3.72
N TRP A 48 14.23 7.19 3.48
CA TRP A 48 14.23 6.08 2.54
C TRP A 48 13.73 6.56 1.19
N ARG A 49 14.43 6.21 0.12
CA ARG A 49 14.00 6.50 -1.24
C ARG A 49 13.17 5.34 -1.75
N LEU A 50 11.94 5.62 -2.16
CA LEU A 50 11.02 4.62 -2.67
C LEU A 50 10.96 4.69 -4.19
N THR A 51 10.96 3.52 -4.84
CA THR A 51 10.75 3.40 -6.29
C THR A 51 9.70 2.34 -6.54
N ALA A 52 8.63 2.70 -7.25
CA ALA A 52 7.57 1.77 -7.60
C ALA A 52 6.91 2.21 -8.89
N ASP A 53 7.31 1.59 -10.00
CA ASP A 53 6.73 1.84 -11.32
C ASP A 53 5.40 1.08 -11.48
N GLU A 54 4.81 1.15 -12.68
CA GLU A 54 3.65 0.32 -13.02
C GLU A 54 3.98 -1.18 -13.14
N GLY A 55 5.25 -1.57 -13.02
CA GLY A 55 5.71 -2.95 -13.13
C GLY A 55 5.28 -3.84 -11.96
N PRO A 56 5.89 -5.03 -11.85
CA PRO A 56 5.62 -5.95 -10.76
C PRO A 56 6.52 -5.74 -9.55
N GLU A 57 7.42 -4.75 -9.59
CA GLU A 57 8.46 -4.53 -8.59
C GLU A 57 8.31 -3.16 -7.91
N ALA A 58 8.56 -3.16 -6.61
CA ALA A 58 8.64 -1.98 -5.77
C ALA A 58 9.85 -2.15 -4.84
N GLN A 59 10.55 -1.06 -4.56
CA GLN A 59 11.77 -1.09 -3.77
C GLN A 59 11.91 0.14 -2.87
N ALA A 60 12.60 -0.05 -1.74
CA ALA A 60 13.05 1.02 -0.87
C ALA A 60 14.57 0.93 -0.71
N GLU A 61 15.26 2.05 -0.93
CA GLU A 61 16.64 2.23 -0.50
C GLU A 61 16.62 2.74 0.95
N THR A 62 17.03 1.89 1.88
CA THR A 62 17.11 2.20 3.31
C THR A 62 18.58 2.27 3.74
N PRO A 63 18.88 2.78 4.95
CA PRO A 63 20.24 2.75 5.50
C PRO A 63 20.83 1.36 5.66
N THR A 64 19.99 0.32 5.78
CA THR A 64 20.40 -1.07 5.97
C THR A 64 20.52 -1.85 4.66
N GLY A 65 20.01 -1.31 3.55
CA GLY A 65 20.14 -1.89 2.21
C GLY A 65 18.94 -1.62 1.32
N THR A 66 18.86 -2.34 0.21
CA THR A 66 17.69 -2.29 -0.69
C THR A 66 16.69 -3.35 -0.28
N TRP A 67 15.49 -2.93 0.08
CA TRP A 67 14.36 -3.82 0.34
C TRP A 67 13.46 -3.86 -0.88
N THR A 68 12.86 -5.01 -1.16
CA THR A 68 12.11 -5.24 -2.40
C THR A 68 10.77 -5.90 -2.14
N ALA A 69 9.83 -5.64 -3.04
CA ALA A 69 8.55 -6.32 -3.10
C ALA A 69 8.25 -6.66 -4.57
N LYS A 70 7.86 -7.90 -4.84
CA LYS A 70 7.61 -8.40 -6.19
C LYS A 70 6.29 -9.16 -6.27
N GLY A 71 5.41 -8.71 -7.14
CA GLY A 71 4.20 -9.42 -7.51
C GLY A 71 4.49 -10.64 -8.37
N ASN A 72 3.69 -11.69 -8.24
CA ASN A 72 3.76 -12.91 -9.05
C ASN A 72 3.09 -12.80 -10.44
N SER A 73 2.77 -11.58 -10.86
CA SER A 73 2.17 -11.25 -12.16
C SER A 73 2.98 -10.12 -12.79
N ASP A 74 2.75 -9.78 -14.05
CA ASP A 74 3.49 -8.71 -14.76
C ASP A 74 3.26 -7.31 -14.17
N LYS A 75 2.20 -7.14 -13.37
CA LYS A 75 1.77 -5.87 -12.79
C LYS A 75 1.34 -6.06 -11.34
N PHE A 76 1.66 -5.11 -10.48
CA PHE A 76 1.28 -5.14 -9.05
C PHE A 76 -0.23 -5.30 -8.82
N HIS A 77 -1.07 -4.68 -9.64
CA HIS A 77 -2.53 -4.71 -9.46
C HIS A 77 -3.19 -6.02 -9.88
N THR A 78 -2.51 -6.86 -10.68
CA THR A 78 -3.00 -8.18 -11.10
C THR A 78 -2.42 -9.31 -10.26
N ALA A 79 -1.37 -9.05 -9.48
CA ALA A 79 -0.78 -10.02 -8.59
C ALA A 79 -1.78 -10.42 -7.48
N ASP A 80 -1.92 -11.73 -7.27
CA ASP A 80 -2.61 -12.33 -6.12
C ASP A 80 -1.65 -12.67 -4.99
N ARG A 81 -0.34 -12.75 -5.27
CA ARG A 81 0.73 -12.81 -4.26
C ARG A 81 1.81 -11.77 -4.53
N VAL A 82 2.23 -11.07 -3.48
CA VAL A 82 3.42 -10.19 -3.49
C VAL A 82 4.40 -10.69 -2.45
N THR A 83 5.62 -11.03 -2.87
CA THR A 83 6.71 -11.43 -1.97
C THR A 83 7.53 -10.20 -1.61
N ILE A 84 7.72 -9.98 -0.31
CA ILE A 84 8.49 -8.88 0.27
C ILE A 84 9.77 -9.46 0.86
N ASN A 85 10.90 -8.87 0.49
CA ASN A 85 12.20 -9.14 1.09
C ASN A 85 12.68 -7.86 1.75
N ALA A 86 12.64 -7.81 3.08
CA ALA A 86 13.00 -6.64 3.87
C ALA A 86 13.97 -7.04 4.99
N ASP A 87 15.18 -6.49 4.93
CA ASP A 87 16.31 -6.91 5.76
C ASP A 87 16.52 -8.44 5.69
N ARG A 88 16.24 -9.19 6.76
CA ARG A 88 16.34 -10.66 6.82
C ARG A 88 14.98 -11.38 6.83
N HIS A 89 13.91 -10.65 6.56
CA HIS A 89 12.54 -11.16 6.65
C HIS A 89 11.94 -11.31 5.26
N GLU A 90 11.41 -12.49 4.98
CA GLU A 90 10.57 -12.75 3.82
C GLU A 90 9.10 -12.74 4.28
N ILE A 91 8.28 -11.89 3.67
CA ILE A 91 6.85 -11.77 3.98
C ILE A 91 6.05 -11.91 2.69
N GLY A 92 5.04 -12.77 2.69
CA GLY A 92 4.04 -12.84 1.64
C GLY A 92 2.85 -11.94 1.93
N ILE A 93 2.41 -11.18 0.94
CA ILE A 93 1.05 -10.62 0.90
C ILE A 93 0.23 -11.51 -0.03
N ILE A 94 -0.89 -12.03 0.48
CA ILE A 94 -1.81 -12.89 -0.27
C ILE A 94 -3.16 -12.19 -0.40
N ALA A 95 -3.67 -12.06 -1.62
CA ALA A 95 -4.99 -11.51 -1.88
C ALA A 95 -6.05 -12.61 -1.72
N GLU A 96 -6.81 -12.56 -0.62
CA GLU A 96 -8.00 -13.42 -0.44
C GLU A 96 -9.18 -12.95 -1.29
N SER A 97 -9.26 -11.63 -1.51
CA SER A 97 -10.21 -11.03 -2.42
C SER A 97 -9.61 -9.80 -3.08
N ARG A 98 -10.39 -9.11 -3.91
CA ARG A 98 -9.96 -7.83 -4.48
C ARG A 98 -9.68 -6.78 -3.39
N ARG A 99 -10.32 -6.91 -2.22
CA ARG A 99 -10.34 -5.93 -1.14
C ARG A 99 -9.68 -6.38 0.16
N ASN A 100 -9.50 -7.69 0.36
CA ASN A 100 -8.98 -8.28 1.60
C ASN A 100 -7.67 -9.02 1.31
N PHE A 101 -6.72 -8.83 2.20
CA PHE A 101 -5.36 -9.33 2.05
C PHE A 101 -4.85 -9.82 3.39
N VAL A 102 -4.01 -10.86 3.32
CA VAL A 102 -3.39 -11.50 4.47
C VAL A 102 -1.88 -11.40 4.34
N LEU A 103 -1.20 -11.14 5.46
CA LEU A 103 0.24 -11.26 5.58
C LEU A 103 0.58 -12.69 5.99
N ASP A 104 1.60 -13.27 5.37
CA ASP A 104 2.03 -14.66 5.51
C ASP A 104 3.53 -14.67 5.77
N ILE A 105 3.97 -15.33 6.84
CA ILE A 105 5.38 -15.55 7.16
C ILE A 105 5.53 -17.04 7.44
N ASP A 106 6.34 -17.73 6.63
CA ASP A 106 6.60 -19.16 6.75
C ASP A 106 5.33 -20.05 6.80
N GLY A 107 4.24 -19.62 6.15
CA GLY A 107 2.96 -20.32 6.12
C GLY A 107 2.05 -20.03 7.31
N GLU A 108 2.45 -19.15 8.23
CA GLU A 108 1.63 -18.65 9.33
C GLU A 108 1.07 -17.27 9.02
N LYS A 109 -0.21 -17.05 9.38
CA LYS A 109 -0.85 -15.73 9.28
C LYS A 109 -0.11 -14.74 10.18
N ALA A 110 0.50 -13.74 9.56
CA ALA A 110 1.27 -12.68 10.20
C ALA A 110 0.50 -11.36 10.34
N GLY A 111 -0.73 -11.30 9.84
CA GLY A 111 -1.52 -10.07 9.84
C GLY A 111 -2.49 -9.99 8.68
N GLN A 112 -3.15 -8.84 8.53
CA GLN A 112 -4.13 -8.59 7.48
C GLN A 112 -4.35 -7.11 7.23
N TYR A 113 -4.93 -6.79 6.08
CA TYR A 113 -5.43 -5.45 5.78
C TYR A 113 -6.58 -5.51 4.76
N SER A 114 -7.39 -4.45 4.74
CA SER A 114 -8.52 -4.35 3.82
C SER A 114 -8.74 -2.93 3.32
N SER A 115 -9.40 -2.81 2.17
CA SER A 115 -9.82 -1.53 1.59
C SER A 115 -11.22 -1.07 2.02
N ASP A 116 -12.00 -1.87 2.75
CA ASP A 116 -13.43 -1.61 2.99
C ASP A 116 -13.69 -0.41 3.95
N ASN A 117 -12.77 -0.07 4.85
CA ASN A 117 -13.00 0.93 5.91
C ASN A 117 -12.25 2.25 5.68
N ARG A 118 -12.60 2.98 4.61
CA ARG A 118 -12.06 4.32 4.19
C ARG A 118 -10.87 4.27 3.20
N GLY A 119 -10.59 3.11 2.62
CA GLY A 119 -9.62 2.94 1.52
C GLY A 119 -8.23 3.49 1.82
N LEU A 120 -7.56 4.02 0.80
CA LEU A 120 -6.18 4.55 0.86
C LEU A 120 -5.97 5.72 1.84
N ARG A 121 -7.05 6.41 2.21
CA ARG A 121 -6.96 7.61 3.06
C ARG A 121 -6.67 7.28 4.52
N ASN A 122 -6.97 6.04 4.93
CA ASN A 122 -6.78 5.56 6.29
C ASN A 122 -6.40 4.08 6.25
N LEU A 123 -5.31 3.76 5.54
CA LEU A 123 -4.80 2.39 5.49
C LEU A 123 -4.49 1.93 6.91
N HIS A 124 -5.02 0.76 7.26
CA HIS A 124 -4.74 0.07 8.51
C HIS A 124 -4.16 -1.29 8.15
N VAL A 125 -3.00 -1.61 8.70
CA VAL A 125 -2.40 -2.94 8.64
C VAL A 125 -2.33 -3.51 10.05
N GLU A 126 -3.04 -4.62 10.25
CA GLU A 126 -3.05 -5.39 11.50
C GLU A 126 -1.92 -6.41 11.40
N PHE A 127 -0.99 -6.38 12.34
CA PHE A 127 0.05 -7.38 12.52
C PHE A 127 -0.39 -8.32 13.64
N GLU A 128 -0.30 -9.61 13.37
CA GLU A 128 -0.72 -10.67 14.30
C GLU A 128 0.37 -11.74 14.36
N GLY A 129 0.50 -12.43 15.50
CA GLY A 129 1.36 -13.61 15.62
C GLY A 129 2.84 -13.31 15.25
N PRO A 130 3.41 -13.94 14.20
CA PRO A 130 4.79 -13.67 13.79
C PRO A 130 4.99 -12.23 13.27
N GLY A 131 3.95 -11.56 12.75
CA GLY A 131 4.05 -10.18 12.27
C GLY A 131 4.27 -9.14 13.37
N GLU A 132 3.74 -9.36 14.58
CA GLU A 132 3.96 -8.48 15.74
C GLU A 132 5.43 -8.48 16.21
N LYS A 133 6.18 -9.52 15.84
CA LYS A 133 7.59 -9.70 16.19
C LYS A 133 8.52 -9.05 15.15
N LEU A 134 7.99 -8.60 14.01
CA LEU A 134 8.77 -7.90 13.01
C LEU A 134 9.34 -6.60 13.58
N PRO A 135 10.58 -6.23 13.19
CA PRO A 135 11.12 -4.90 13.44
C PRO A 135 10.20 -3.80 12.91
N LEU A 136 10.16 -2.66 13.60
CA LEU A 136 9.22 -1.59 13.30
C LEU A 136 9.42 -0.97 11.91
N ASP A 137 10.68 -0.83 11.49
CA ASP A 137 11.06 -0.42 10.15
C ASP A 137 10.52 -1.40 9.08
N VAL A 138 10.64 -2.72 9.32
CA VAL A 138 10.06 -3.73 8.44
C VAL A 138 8.52 -3.60 8.37
N GLN A 139 7.85 -3.40 9.51
CA GLN A 139 6.40 -3.16 9.53
C GLN A 139 5.99 -1.92 8.71
N VAL A 140 6.77 -0.82 8.80
CA VAL A 140 6.55 0.38 8.00
C VAL A 140 6.67 0.08 6.51
N PHE A 141 7.72 -0.63 6.09
CA PHE A 141 7.90 -1.02 4.69
C PHE A 141 6.76 -1.92 4.19
N VAL A 142 6.38 -2.94 4.96
CA VAL A 142 5.24 -3.81 4.64
C VAL A 142 3.96 -2.98 4.48
N SER A 143 3.74 -1.99 5.35
CA SER A 143 2.57 -1.11 5.25
C SER A 143 2.57 -0.26 3.99
N TRP A 144 3.75 0.19 3.53
CA TRP A 144 3.88 0.90 2.26
C TRP A 144 3.58 -0.02 1.07
N VAL A 145 4.10 -1.24 1.06
CA VAL A 145 3.79 -2.23 0.02
C VAL A 145 2.29 -2.53 0.02
N ALA A 146 1.67 -2.73 1.19
CA ALA A 146 0.23 -2.91 1.32
C ALA A 146 -0.54 -1.73 0.70
N ARG A 147 -0.12 -0.49 0.99
CA ARG A 147 -0.68 0.71 0.35
C ARG A 147 -0.58 0.63 -1.17
N ARG A 148 0.59 0.29 -1.74
CA ARG A 148 0.79 0.16 -3.19
C ARG A 148 -0.11 -0.89 -3.83
N THR A 149 -0.35 -2.02 -3.16
CA THR A 149 -1.29 -3.04 -3.68
C THR A 149 -2.72 -2.49 -3.80
N LEU A 150 -3.15 -1.62 -2.88
CA LEU A 150 -4.45 -0.97 -2.94
C LEU A 150 -4.46 0.17 -3.98
N GLU A 151 -3.42 1.00 -4.02
CA GLU A 151 -3.34 2.17 -4.92
C GLU A 151 -3.49 1.76 -6.38
N THR A 152 -2.69 0.77 -6.78
CA THR A 152 -2.66 0.29 -8.16
C THR A 152 -3.99 -0.33 -8.60
N ARG A 153 -4.75 -0.94 -7.67
CA ARG A 153 -6.09 -1.50 -7.94
C ARG A 153 -7.18 -0.42 -8.02
N VAL A 154 -7.11 0.62 -7.19
CA VAL A 154 -8.09 1.72 -7.16
C VAL A 154 -7.98 2.60 -8.42
N VAL A 155 -6.76 3.01 -8.79
CA VAL A 155 -6.53 3.89 -9.95
C VAL A 155 -7.14 3.30 -11.23
N ARG A 156 -6.99 1.98 -11.43
CA ARG A 156 -7.54 1.28 -12.61
C ARG A 156 -9.07 1.24 -12.60
N THR A 157 -9.71 1.01 -11.45
CA THR A 157 -11.18 1.00 -11.34
C THR A 157 -11.75 2.37 -11.64
N THR A 158 -11.16 3.45 -11.12
CA THR A 158 -11.61 4.82 -11.40
C THR A 158 -11.44 5.17 -12.88
N GLY A 159 -10.27 4.90 -13.47
CA GLY A 159 -10.00 5.21 -14.88
C GLY A 159 -10.97 4.51 -15.85
N MET A 160 -11.29 3.24 -15.58
CA MET A 160 -12.25 2.48 -16.38
C MET A 160 -13.67 3.07 -16.32
N LEU A 161 -14.09 3.53 -15.13
CA LEU A 161 -15.41 4.09 -14.91
C LEU A 161 -15.54 5.50 -15.54
N THR A 162 -14.49 6.32 -15.45
CA THR A 162 -14.41 7.61 -16.15
C THR A 162 -14.51 7.43 -17.66
N MET A 163 -13.80 6.46 -18.24
CA MET A 163 -13.89 6.16 -19.67
C MET A 163 -15.29 5.68 -20.07
N ALA A 164 -15.92 4.81 -19.27
CA ALA A 164 -17.28 4.36 -19.51
C ALA A 164 -18.28 5.53 -19.49
N LEU A 165 -18.17 6.42 -18.50
CA LEU A 165 -18.98 7.65 -18.42
C LEU A 165 -18.77 8.56 -19.64
N ALA A 166 -17.53 8.74 -20.09
CA ALA A 166 -17.24 9.53 -21.28
C ALA A 166 -17.91 8.95 -22.54
N ILE A 167 -17.89 7.63 -22.70
CA ILE A 167 -18.60 6.94 -23.80
C ILE A 167 -20.11 7.15 -23.68
N CYS A 168 -20.70 7.02 -22.49
CA CYS A 168 -22.12 7.29 -22.27
C CYS A 168 -22.51 8.72 -22.63
N VAL A 169 -21.67 9.71 -22.32
CA VAL A 169 -21.88 11.11 -22.70
C VAL A 169 -21.88 11.28 -24.22
N VAL A 170 -20.91 10.66 -24.91
CA VAL A 170 -20.86 10.68 -26.39
C VAL A 170 -22.13 10.06 -26.98
N ILE A 171 -22.56 8.90 -26.47
CA ILE A 171 -23.80 8.23 -26.93
C ILE A 171 -25.01 9.13 -26.70
N ALA A 172 -25.13 9.75 -25.53
CA ALA A 172 -26.26 10.63 -25.21
C ALA A 172 -26.32 11.83 -26.16
N ILE A 173 -25.17 12.42 -26.50
CA ILE A 173 -25.08 13.52 -27.48
C ILE A 173 -25.52 13.03 -28.87
N VAL A 174 -25.05 11.87 -29.32
CA VAL A 174 -25.45 11.30 -30.63
C VAL A 174 -26.96 11.05 -30.67
N VAL A 175 -27.51 10.39 -29.65
CA VAL A 175 -28.95 10.12 -29.55
C VAL A 175 -29.76 11.42 -29.57
N TRP A 176 -29.34 12.44 -28.83
CA TRP A 176 -29.98 13.75 -28.81
C TRP A 176 -30.04 14.42 -30.18
N PHE A 177 -29.00 14.27 -31.01
CA PHE A 177 -29.00 14.84 -32.37
C PHE A 177 -29.71 13.97 -33.41
N THR A 178 -29.92 12.67 -33.14
CA THR A 178 -30.61 11.76 -34.06
C THR A 178 -32.10 11.54 -33.74
N THR A 179 -32.60 12.09 -32.63
CA THR A 179 -34.01 12.01 -32.19
C THR A 179 -34.65 13.38 -32.29
#